data_AF-F3Z9R5-F1
#
_entry.id   AF-F3Z9R5-F1
#
_cell.length_a   1.000
_cell.length_b   1.000
_cell.length_c   1.000
_cell.angle_alpha   90.00
_cell.angle_beta   90.00
_cell.angle_gamma   90.00
#
_symmetry.space_group_name_H-M   'P 1'
#
loop_
_entity.id
_entity.type
_entity.pdbx_description
1 polymer ?
#
loop_
_entity_poly.entity_id
_entity_poly.type
_entity_poly.pdbx_seq_one_letter_code
_entity_poly.pdbx_strand_id
1 'polypeptide(L)'
;MPEGAAVRDETGRTYVAGAVALPSLALSALRTAVAMAVASGAESLEAAAVVTAAASLPAEDLAAVADLGGAGTPVFLAGPDAVVRERLAAG
;
A
#
# COMPACT_ATOMS: atom_id res chain seq x y z
N MET A 1 -4.22 0.29 15.72
CA MET A 1 -5.33 -0.51 15.15
C MET A 1 -4.78 -1.39 14.05
N PRO A 2 -5.37 -2.56 13.75
CA PRO A 2 -4.91 -3.36 12.64
C PRO A 2 -5.13 -2.59 11.33
N GLU A 3 -4.08 -2.55 10.53
CA GLU A 3 -4.07 -2.02 9.16
C GLU A 3 -3.54 -3.15 8.27
N GLY A 4 -4.19 -3.32 7.12
CA GLY A 4 -3.76 -4.27 6.09
C GLY A 4 -3.67 -3.59 4.73
N ALA A 5 -2.72 -4.03 3.92
CA ALA A 5 -2.56 -3.52 2.57
C ALA A 5 -2.27 -4.64 1.58
N ALA A 6 -2.61 -4.39 0.32
CA ALA A 6 -2.29 -5.22 -0.82
C ALA A 6 -1.76 -4.35 -1.96
N VAL A 7 -0.74 -4.81 -2.68
CA VAL A 7 -0.31 -4.22 -3.96
C VAL A 7 -0.36 -5.27 -5.05
N ARG A 8 -0.68 -4.85 -6.27
CA ARG A 8 -0.74 -5.71 -7.46
C ARG A 8 0.33 -5.26 -8.45
N ASP A 9 1.17 -6.18 -8.89
CA ASP A 9 2.24 -5.90 -9.86
C ASP A 9 1.79 -6.03 -11.33
N GLU A 10 2.70 -5.73 -12.25
CA GLU A 10 2.51 -5.75 -13.71
C GLU A 10 2.19 -7.12 -14.30
N THR A 11 2.50 -8.19 -13.56
CA THR A 11 2.17 -9.57 -13.95
C THR A 11 0.86 -10.05 -13.32
N GLY A 12 0.30 -9.24 -12.43
CA GLY A 12 -0.91 -9.51 -11.67
C GLY A 12 -0.70 -10.30 -10.37
N ARG A 13 0.55 -10.46 -9.90
CA ARG A 13 0.80 -11.02 -8.57
C ARG A 13 0.38 -10.02 -7.50
N THR A 14 -0.13 -10.53 -6.39
CA THR A 14 -0.57 -9.70 -5.26
C THR A 14 0.33 -9.95 -4.05
N TYR A 15 0.79 -8.86 -3.45
CA TYR A 15 1.59 -8.87 -2.23
C TYR A 15 0.78 -8.23 -1.12
N VAL A 16 0.62 -8.95 -0.01
CA VAL A 16 -0.18 -8.50 1.14
C VAL A 16 0.68 -8.37 2.38
N ALA A 17 0.40 -7.35 3.19
CA ALA A 17 1.09 -7.14 4.45
C ALA A 17 0.16 -6.48 5.49
N GLY A 18 0.54 -6.64 6.76
CA GLY A 18 0.05 -5.79 7.85
C GLY A 18 1.13 -4.80 8.28
N ALA A 19 0.75 -3.83 9.11
CA ALA A 19 1.71 -2.88 9.67
C ALA A 19 2.73 -3.54 10.60
N VAL A 20 3.98 -3.08 10.56
CA VAL A 20 5.07 -3.51 11.44
C VAL A 20 5.28 -2.46 12.52
N ALA A 21 5.22 -2.86 13.79
CA ALA A 21 5.33 -1.96 14.93
C ALA A 21 6.41 -2.44 15.92
N LEU A 22 7.67 -2.43 15.48
CA LEU A 22 8.83 -2.72 16.32
C LEU A 22 9.56 -1.42 16.71
N PRO A 23 10.30 -1.38 17.84
CA PRO A 23 10.99 -0.17 18.28
C PRO A 23 11.97 0.43 17.26
N SER A 24 12.63 -0.44 16.48
CA SER A 24 13.63 -0.04 15.49
C SER A 24 13.16 -0.19 14.05
N LEU A 25 11.92 -0.64 13.84
CA LEU A 25 11.36 -0.88 12.51
C LEU A 25 9.84 -0.70 12.57
N ALA A 26 9.40 0.51 12.21
CA ALA A 26 8.00 0.87 12.11
C ALA A 26 7.66 1.15 10.63
N LEU A 27 6.78 0.33 10.07
CA LEU A 27 6.34 0.43 8.68
C LEU A 27 4.81 0.33 8.63
N SER A 28 4.18 1.16 7.80
CA SER A 28 2.77 0.96 7.45
C SER A 28 2.59 -0.34 6.69
N ALA A 29 1.36 -0.85 6.65
CA ALA A 29 1.07 -2.05 5.88
C ALA A 29 1.38 -1.84 4.39
N LEU A 30 1.10 -0.65 3.85
CA LEU A 30 1.35 -0.34 2.45
C LEU A 30 2.84 -0.37 2.12
N ARG A 31 3.69 0.28 2.93
CA ARG A 31 5.15 0.24 2.73
C ARG A 31 5.71 -1.17 2.85
N THR A 32 5.17 -2.00 3.75
CA THR A 32 5.58 -3.40 3.86
C THR A 32 5.18 -4.21 2.62
N ALA A 33 3.97 -4.03 2.09
CA ALA A 33 3.53 -4.71 0.87
C ALA A 33 4.36 -4.30 -0.37
N VAL A 34 4.66 -3.01 -0.52
CA VAL A 34 5.57 -2.50 -1.56
C VAL A 34 6.96 -3.12 -1.42
N ALA A 35 7.54 -3.12 -0.21
CA ALA A 35 8.85 -3.72 0.04
C ALA A 35 8.88 -5.22 -0.32
N MET A 36 7.81 -5.96 -0.05
CA MET A 36 7.68 -7.37 -0.46
C MET A 36 7.63 -7.52 -1.98
N ALA A 37 6.90 -6.65 -2.68
CA ALA A 37 6.84 -6.66 -4.14
C ALA A 37 8.23 -6.43 -4.74
N VAL A 38 8.94 -5.38 -4.30
CA VAL A 38 10.31 -5.07 -4.73
C VAL A 38 11.26 -6.25 -4.45
N ALA A 39 11.24 -6.78 -3.23
CA ALA A 39 12.12 -7.89 -2.85
C ALA A 39 11.84 -9.18 -3.64
N SER A 40 10.63 -9.31 -4.19
CA SER A 40 10.21 -10.43 -5.03
C SER A 40 10.42 -10.20 -6.53
N GLY A 41 11.00 -9.06 -6.92
CA GLY A 41 11.29 -8.71 -8.30
C GLY A 41 10.08 -8.25 -9.10
N ALA A 42 9.10 -7.56 -8.48
CA ALA A 42 8.11 -6.78 -9.22
C ALA A 42 8.80 -5.57 -9.86
N GLU A 43 8.49 -5.28 -11.12
CA GLU A 43 9.07 -4.15 -11.85
C GLU A 43 8.17 -2.90 -11.79
N SER A 44 6.86 -3.07 -11.55
CA SER A 44 5.90 -1.99 -11.42
C SER A 44 4.70 -2.39 -10.54
N LEU A 45 3.79 -1.44 -10.27
CA LEU A 45 2.52 -1.67 -9.61
C LEU A 45 1.38 -1.11 -10.45
N GLU A 46 0.34 -1.91 -10.65
CA GLU A 46 -0.88 -1.48 -11.33
C GLU A 46 -1.87 -0.79 -10.36
N ALA A 47 -1.84 -1.17 -9.07
CA ALA A 47 -2.71 -0.62 -8.03
C ALA A 47 -2.25 -1.03 -6.62
N ALA A 48 -2.76 -0.30 -5.62
CA ALA A 48 -2.70 -0.68 -4.21
C ALA A 48 -4.06 -0.53 -3.51
N ALA A 49 -4.26 -1.27 -2.42
CA ALA A 49 -5.41 -1.14 -1.54
C ALA A 49 -4.95 -1.13 -0.08
N VAL A 50 -5.56 -0.30 0.75
CA VAL A 50 -5.33 -0.22 2.20
C VAL A 50 -6.67 -0.29 2.93
N VAL A 51 -6.74 -1.16 3.94
CA VAL A 51 -7.86 -1.24 4.87
C VAL A 51 -7.39 -0.75 6.23
N THR A 52 -7.93 0.38 6.68
CA THR A 52 -7.55 1.01 7.94
C THR A 52 -8.69 1.83 8.52
N ALA A 53 -8.68 2.02 9.84
CA ALA A 53 -9.60 2.95 10.48
C ALA A 53 -9.26 4.42 10.17
N ALA A 54 -8.01 4.70 9.77
CA ALA A 54 -7.55 6.05 9.43
C ALA A 54 -8.38 6.68 8.30
N ALA A 55 -8.56 7.99 8.36
CA ALA A 55 -9.31 8.75 7.36
C ALA A 55 -8.47 9.10 6.12
N SER A 56 -7.15 9.04 6.24
CA SER A 56 -6.20 9.39 5.19
C SER A 56 -4.94 8.53 5.31
N LEU A 57 -4.16 8.44 4.23
CA LEU A 57 -2.85 7.80 4.22
C LEU A 57 -1.73 8.84 4.40
N PRO A 58 -0.62 8.49 5.07
CA PRO A 58 0.58 9.31 5.09
C PRO A 58 1.14 9.55 3.68
N ALA A 59 1.77 10.71 3.45
CA ALA A 59 2.35 11.03 2.15
C ALA A 59 3.47 10.04 1.77
N GLU A 60 4.24 9.57 2.75
CA GLU A 60 5.29 8.56 2.54
C GLU A 60 4.76 7.21 2.05
N ASP A 61 3.50 6.88 2.35
CA ASP A 61 2.87 5.65 1.89
C ASP A 61 2.51 5.75 0.40
N LEU A 62 1.98 6.91 -0.03
CA LEU A 62 1.70 7.18 -1.44
C LEU A 62 2.99 7.31 -2.26
N ALA A 63 4.03 7.93 -1.69
CA ALA A 63 5.34 8.04 -2.32
C ALA A 63 5.95 6.66 -2.58
N ALA A 64 5.87 5.73 -1.61
CA ALA A 64 6.39 4.37 -1.80
C ALA A 64 5.70 3.62 -2.96
N VAL A 65 4.39 3.84 -3.15
CA VAL A 65 3.70 3.29 -4.33
C VAL A 65 4.18 3.96 -5.61
N ALA A 66 4.37 5.29 -5.61
CA ALA A 66 4.86 6.03 -6.77
C ALA A 66 6.29 5.63 -7.17
N ASP A 67 7.15 5.30 -6.21
CA ASP A 67 8.53 4.87 -6.45
C ASP A 67 8.60 3.58 -7.30
N LEU A 68 7.63 2.68 -7.16
CA LEU A 68 7.55 1.43 -7.94
C LEU A 68 6.55 1.49 -9.10
N GLY A 69 5.33 1.97 -8.88
CA GLY A 69 4.26 2.00 -9.88
C GLY A 69 4.24 3.27 -10.75
N GLY A 70 4.95 4.32 -10.35
CA GLY A 70 4.89 5.63 -10.99
C GLY A 70 3.78 6.54 -10.44
N ALA A 71 3.92 7.85 -10.73
CA ALA A 71 2.92 8.84 -10.36
C ALA A 71 1.56 8.53 -10.98
N GLY A 72 0.48 8.71 -10.21
CA GLY A 72 -0.88 8.39 -10.63
C GLY A 72 -1.31 6.95 -10.38
N THR A 73 -0.42 6.07 -9.91
CA THR A 73 -0.80 4.69 -9.54
C THR A 73 -1.95 4.71 -8.54
N PRO A 74 -3.08 4.04 -8.81
CA PRO A 74 -4.27 4.15 -7.97
C PRO A 74 -4.07 3.44 -6.63
N VAL A 75 -4.43 4.12 -5.55
CA VAL A 75 -4.46 3.57 -4.18
C VAL A 75 -5.88 3.67 -3.63
N PHE A 76 -6.48 2.53 -3.30
CA PHE A 76 -7.84 2.47 -2.75
C PHE A 76 -7.78 2.44 -1.23
N LEU A 77 -8.40 3.44 -0.58
CA LEU A 77 -8.55 3.47 0.87
C LEU A 77 -9.94 2.95 1.25
N ALA A 78 -9.99 1.90 2.06
CA ALA A 78 -11.22 1.33 2.59
C ALA A 78 -11.22 1.31 4.12
N GLY A 79 -12.42 1.42 4.69
CA GLY A 79 -12.64 1.25 6.12
C GLY A 79 -12.75 -0.22 6.53
N PRO A 80 -12.64 -0.52 7.85
CA PRO A 80 -12.85 -1.88 8.38
C PRO A 80 -14.29 -2.40 8.20
N ASP A 81 -15.20 -1.52 7.81
CA ASP A 81 -16.60 -1.77 7.43
C ASP A 81 -16.76 -2.24 5.98
N ALA A 82 -15.65 -2.51 5.28
CA ALA A 82 -15.59 -2.92 3.88
C ALA A 82 -16.13 -1.86 2.88
N VAL A 83 -16.20 -0.60 3.30
CA VAL A 83 -16.59 0.53 2.43
C VAL A 83 -15.33 1.22 1.88
N VAL A 84 -15.25 1.34 0.56
CA VAL A 84 -14.23 2.17 -0.10
C VAL A 84 -14.57 3.64 0.15
N ARG A 85 -13.61 4.37 0.76
CA ARG A 85 -13.76 5.78 1.14
C ARG A 85 -13.22 6.69 0.05
N GLU A 86 -12.06 6.34 -0.50
CA GLU A 86 -11.34 7.20 -1.43
C GLU A 86 -10.51 6.39 -2.43
N ARG A 87 -10.38 6.94 -3.64
CA ARG A 87 -9.39 6.52 -4.62
C ARG A 87 -8.35 7.63 -4.74
N LEU A 88 -7.19 7.39 -4.16
CA LEU A 88 -6.04 8.28 -4.18
C LEU A 88 -5.17 7.99 -5.41
N ALA A 89 -4.36 8.97 -5.79
CA ALA A 89 -3.28 8.83 -6.75
C ALA A 89 -1.95 8.81 -5.99
N ALA A 90 -1.05 7.90 -6.34
CA ALA A 90 0.31 7.91 -5.82
C ALA A 90 1.10 9.11 -6.39
N GLY A 91 1.94 9.74 -5.56
CA GLY A 91 2.73 10.92 -5.93
C GLY A 91 2.11 12.24 -5.47
#